data_AF-A0A286G1V3-F1
#
_entry.id   AF-A0A286G1V3-F1
#
_cell.length_a   1.000
_cell.length_b   1.000
_cell.length_c   1.000
_cell.angle_alpha   90.00
_cell.angle_beta   90.00
_cell.angle_gamma   90.00
#
_symmetry.space_group_name_H-M   'P 1'
#
loop_
_entity.id
_entity.type
_entity.pdbx_description
1 polymer ?
#
loop_
_entity_poly.entity_id
_entity_poly.type
_entity_poly.pdbx_seq_one_letter_code
_entity_poly.pdbx_strand_id
1 'polypeptide(L)'
;MPSRRRPAAAVTLTVVMGATLGLAACVTPTVSTAPAPAPAPAAAPAAVAGAEVAAESGTLQFALSPSGSGNYYGWRFQVLSAADTPGFRPFTSDDMSAGQAFSAELWPDRYRVRVILLGDVVEDRWVEVQPGQLTLVHVDIGFLSNSRDVLQGAEATEKARTALVLRSLDVGQTFEPLTVPLAARVTGKYHGPQVRGTPRGSGRLDLYQDDARVATVTEAEVVEGGFRGEPTFADGRTVEGSPDVTYAYPPGTVTTYASGARFEGEYKGLKPSKGVLRFLDGSSWAGWLEKDAPSGRGDLTLADGTRILNAPGADPRTFDGTFDCAATDGTVATCYYFEGQRLASGEDYVAKVEARQRAAAPPPAPAEARPATAAGAPDCTTARGTFTADGGLTRLTLDGRGRGDMWQQTTGGADVYTFEIPFSYDATPTSMRFRYGEAVYKDASGRVLRRTAIPGGESQCGFDGSVLTVNGKAFVLR
;
A
#
# COMPACT_ATOMS: atom_id res chain seq x y z
N MET A 1 14.74 41.91 -53.83
CA MET A 1 13.77 42.42 -54.83
C MET A 1 14.34 42.18 -56.22
N PRO A 2 13.56 41.92 -57.29
CA PRO A 2 12.12 41.57 -57.39
C PRO A 2 11.91 40.18 -58.04
N SER A 3 10.92 39.36 -57.64
CA SER A 3 9.49 39.35 -58.00
C SER A 3 9.18 39.14 -59.50
N ARG A 4 8.49 38.04 -59.86
CA ARG A 4 7.21 38.11 -60.61
C ARG A 4 6.46 36.77 -60.64
N ARG A 5 5.15 36.90 -60.48
CA ARG A 5 4.07 35.92 -60.34
C ARG A 5 3.77 35.18 -61.67
N ARG A 6 3.16 33.99 -61.57
CA ARG A 6 2.34 33.37 -62.64
C ARG A 6 0.87 33.25 -62.18
N PRO A 7 -0.12 33.29 -63.08
CA PRO A 7 -1.54 33.43 -62.73
C PRO A 7 -2.32 32.10 -62.72
N ALA A 8 -3.47 32.15 -62.05
CA ALA A 8 -4.46 31.08 -61.91
C ALA A 8 -5.40 30.97 -63.12
N ALA A 9 -5.87 29.75 -63.41
CA ALA A 9 -6.91 29.46 -64.39
C ALA A 9 -8.20 29.06 -63.66
N ALA A 10 -9.32 29.66 -64.08
CA ALA A 10 -10.67 29.33 -63.63
C ALA A 10 -11.38 28.46 -64.68
N VAL A 11 -12.08 27.42 -64.23
CA VAL A 11 -12.93 26.55 -65.05
C VAL A 11 -14.37 26.80 -64.65
N THR A 12 -15.22 27.08 -65.65
CA THR A 12 -16.65 27.35 -65.50
C THR A 12 -17.42 26.12 -66.00
N LEU A 13 -18.40 25.63 -65.24
CA LEU A 13 -19.24 24.49 -65.62
C LEU A 13 -20.69 24.95 -65.83
N THR A 14 -21.23 24.66 -67.01
CA THR A 14 -22.58 25.03 -67.47
C THR A 14 -23.58 23.93 -67.10
N VAL A 15 -24.73 24.29 -66.51
CA VAL A 15 -25.86 23.37 -66.25
C VAL A 15 -27.00 23.68 -67.21
N VAL A 16 -27.51 22.63 -67.87
CA VAL A 16 -28.64 22.67 -68.81
C VAL A 16 -29.92 22.30 -68.07
N MET A 17 -30.95 23.16 -68.13
CA MET A 17 -32.33 22.86 -67.72
C MET A 17 -33.09 22.15 -68.84
N GLY A 18 -33.84 21.10 -68.49
CA GLY A 18 -34.90 20.53 -69.31
C GLY A 18 -36.19 20.47 -68.49
N ALA A 19 -37.24 21.12 -69.00
CA ALA A 19 -38.58 21.17 -68.42
C ALA A 19 -39.57 20.39 -69.30
N THR A 20 -40.49 19.65 -68.69
CA THR A 20 -41.71 19.15 -69.34
C THR A 20 -42.90 19.21 -68.38
N LEU A 21 -44.02 19.72 -68.91
CA LEU A 21 -45.31 19.97 -68.26
C LEU A 21 -46.20 18.71 -68.16
N GLY A 22 -47.14 18.70 -67.20
CA GLY A 22 -48.31 17.82 -67.17
C GLY A 22 -49.40 18.36 -66.22
N LEU A 23 -50.64 18.44 -66.72
CA LEU A 23 -51.81 19.19 -66.21
C LEU A 23 -52.51 18.63 -64.96
N ALA A 24 -53.29 19.52 -64.34
CA ALA A 24 -54.04 19.39 -63.09
C ALA A 24 -55.37 18.61 -63.18
N ALA A 25 -55.80 18.06 -62.03
CA ALA A 25 -57.20 17.73 -61.72
C ALA A 25 -57.51 18.04 -60.24
N CYS A 26 -58.63 18.73 -60.02
CA CYS A 26 -59.19 19.15 -58.73
C CYS A 26 -59.76 17.96 -57.93
N VAL A 27 -59.38 17.84 -56.66
CA VAL A 27 -60.23 17.25 -55.60
C VAL A 27 -59.95 18.00 -54.30
N THR A 28 -60.96 18.64 -53.74
CA THR A 28 -60.95 19.15 -52.35
C THR A 28 -61.07 17.98 -51.38
N PRO A 29 -60.32 17.98 -50.27
CA PRO A 29 -61.01 17.79 -48.99
C PRO A 29 -60.47 18.64 -47.83
N THR A 30 -61.43 19.18 -47.09
CA THR A 30 -61.53 19.28 -45.62
C THR A 30 -60.24 19.38 -44.78
N VAL A 31 -60.20 20.47 -44.03
CA VAL A 31 -59.30 20.78 -42.91
C VAL A 31 -59.29 19.65 -41.88
N SER A 32 -58.11 19.07 -41.64
CA SER A 32 -57.78 18.35 -40.42
C SER A 32 -56.54 19.00 -39.82
N THR A 33 -56.70 19.58 -38.64
CA THR A 33 -55.63 20.17 -37.83
C THR A 33 -54.66 19.09 -37.35
N ALA A 34 -53.48 19.02 -37.97
CA ALA A 34 -52.31 18.35 -37.43
C ALA A 34 -51.40 19.37 -36.70
N PRO A 35 -50.79 19.02 -35.55
CA PRO A 35 -49.95 19.95 -34.79
C PRO A 35 -48.64 20.24 -35.55
N ALA A 36 -48.14 21.46 -35.37
CA ALA A 36 -46.89 21.95 -35.99
C ALA A 36 -45.68 21.04 -35.65
N PRO A 37 -44.74 20.82 -36.59
CA PRO A 37 -43.53 20.06 -36.31
C PRO A 37 -42.65 20.81 -35.31
N ALA A 38 -42.12 20.07 -34.33
CA ALA A 38 -41.16 20.58 -33.35
C ALA A 38 -39.90 21.14 -34.04
N PRO A 39 -39.25 22.18 -33.46
CA PRO A 39 -38.08 22.79 -34.06
C PRO A 39 -36.92 21.78 -34.11
N ALA A 40 -36.21 21.75 -35.23
CA ALA A 40 -35.01 20.96 -35.40
C ALA A 40 -33.96 21.34 -34.34
N PRO A 41 -33.27 20.37 -33.72
CA PRO A 41 -32.25 20.65 -32.73
C PRO A 41 -31.10 21.42 -33.39
N ALA A 42 -30.66 22.49 -32.72
CA ALA A 42 -29.52 23.28 -33.13
C ALA A 42 -28.27 22.38 -33.29
N ALA A 43 -27.60 22.50 -34.44
CA ALA A 43 -26.35 21.80 -34.68
C ALA A 43 -25.33 22.20 -33.61
N ALA A 44 -24.91 21.21 -32.81
CA ALA A 44 -23.81 21.35 -31.88
C ALA A 44 -22.53 21.74 -32.65
N PRO A 45 -21.63 22.56 -32.07
CA PRO A 45 -20.37 22.87 -32.72
C PRO A 45 -19.61 21.57 -32.94
N ALA A 46 -19.03 21.41 -34.14
CA ALA A 46 -18.22 20.26 -34.48
C ALA A 46 -17.10 20.13 -33.44
N ALA A 47 -17.24 19.15 -32.54
CA ALA A 47 -16.16 18.71 -31.69
C ALA A 47 -15.06 18.19 -32.61
N VAL A 48 -13.88 18.82 -32.55
CA VAL A 48 -12.66 18.20 -33.06
C VAL A 48 -12.37 17.05 -32.09
N ALA A 49 -13.03 15.92 -32.31
CA ALA A 49 -12.72 14.67 -31.65
C ALA A 49 -11.36 14.21 -32.19
N GLY A 50 -10.30 14.54 -31.47
CA GLY A 50 -9.13 13.65 -31.47
C GLY A 50 -9.63 12.35 -30.87
N ALA A 51 -9.93 11.36 -31.72
CA ALA A 51 -10.15 10.00 -31.26
C ALA A 51 -8.86 9.60 -30.54
N GLU A 52 -8.92 9.50 -29.22
CA GLU A 52 -7.82 9.02 -28.41
C GLU A 52 -7.61 7.56 -28.80
N VAL A 53 -6.61 7.31 -29.64
CA VAL A 53 -6.23 5.98 -30.08
C VAL A 53 -5.84 5.22 -28.81
N ALA A 54 -6.58 4.17 -28.47
CA ALA A 54 -6.16 3.24 -27.43
C ALA A 54 -4.70 2.89 -27.72
N ALA A 55 -3.80 3.13 -26.78
CA ALA A 55 -2.41 2.77 -27.01
C ALA A 55 -2.36 1.23 -27.06
N GLU A 56 -2.19 0.69 -28.26
CA GLU A 56 -2.01 -0.74 -28.46
C GLU A 56 -0.52 -1.06 -28.29
N SER A 57 -0.22 -2.21 -27.68
CA SER A 57 1.14 -2.74 -27.70
C SER A 57 1.52 -3.14 -29.13
N GLY A 58 2.81 -3.12 -29.43
CA GLY A 58 3.37 -3.76 -30.63
C GLY A 58 4.05 -5.08 -30.26
N THR A 59 4.36 -5.88 -31.27
CA THR A 59 5.10 -7.14 -31.10
C THR A 59 6.50 -7.01 -31.67
N LEU A 60 7.52 -7.28 -30.87
CA LEU A 60 8.89 -7.51 -31.34
C LEU A 60 9.16 -9.01 -31.35
N GLN A 61 9.35 -9.58 -32.55
CA GLN A 61 9.69 -10.99 -32.71
C GLN A 61 11.11 -11.14 -33.25
N PHE A 62 11.83 -12.11 -32.70
CA PHE A 62 13.13 -12.55 -33.19
C PHE A 62 12.92 -13.91 -33.84
N ALA A 63 13.38 -14.08 -35.08
CA ALA A 63 13.24 -15.35 -35.79
C ALA A 63 14.53 -15.71 -36.53
N LEU A 64 14.85 -17.00 -36.50
CA LEU A 64 15.98 -17.59 -37.22
C LEU A 64 15.43 -18.38 -38.39
N SER A 65 15.95 -18.16 -39.60
CA SER A 65 15.55 -18.97 -40.75
C SER A 65 15.89 -20.45 -40.51
N PRO A 66 15.06 -21.39 -41.02
CA PRO A 66 15.42 -22.80 -40.99
C PRO A 66 16.71 -23.03 -41.79
N SER A 67 17.68 -23.72 -41.20
CA SER A 67 18.95 -24.04 -41.85
C SER A 67 19.56 -25.28 -41.21
N GLY A 68 20.06 -26.19 -42.04
CA GLY A 68 20.78 -27.39 -41.62
C GLY A 68 22.30 -27.27 -41.73
N SER A 69 22.82 -26.10 -42.08
CA SER A 69 24.24 -25.86 -42.32
C SER A 69 24.72 -24.58 -41.64
N GLY A 70 25.95 -24.57 -41.11
CA GLY A 70 26.56 -23.38 -40.53
C GLY A 70 26.16 -23.11 -39.07
N ASN A 71 25.95 -21.84 -38.72
CA ASN A 71 25.67 -21.37 -37.36
C ASN A 71 24.20 -21.64 -36.96
N TYR A 72 23.75 -22.89 -36.97
CA TYR A 72 22.34 -23.23 -36.75
C TYR A 72 21.91 -23.24 -35.26
N TYR A 73 22.82 -23.01 -34.31
CA TYR A 73 22.54 -22.96 -32.87
C TYR A 73 23.38 -21.88 -32.16
N GLY A 74 23.02 -21.58 -30.91
CA GLY A 74 23.77 -20.66 -30.05
C GLY A 74 23.44 -19.19 -30.29
N TRP A 75 22.29 -18.92 -30.92
CA TRP A 75 21.79 -17.56 -31.09
C TRP A 75 21.06 -17.10 -29.85
N ARG A 76 21.23 -15.84 -29.48
CA ARG A 76 20.52 -15.23 -28.37
C ARG A 76 20.20 -13.79 -28.69
N PHE A 77 19.03 -13.35 -28.25
CA PHE A 77 18.56 -11.99 -28.44
C PHE A 77 18.40 -11.31 -27.09
N GLN A 78 18.86 -10.07 -26.98
CA GLN A 78 18.66 -9.26 -25.78
C GLN A 78 17.96 -7.97 -26.16
N VAL A 79 17.06 -7.53 -25.30
CA VAL A 79 16.50 -6.18 -25.33
C VAL A 79 16.95 -5.48 -24.06
N LEU A 80 17.81 -4.48 -24.23
CA LEU A 80 18.60 -3.90 -23.13
C LEU A 80 17.92 -2.68 -22.50
N SER A 81 17.18 -1.91 -23.29
CA SER A 81 16.55 -0.67 -22.84
C SER A 81 15.47 -0.21 -23.82
N ALA A 82 14.44 0.46 -23.29
CA ALA A 82 13.56 1.33 -24.06
C ALA A 82 14.17 2.75 -24.11
N ALA A 83 13.89 3.52 -25.16
CA ALA A 83 14.45 4.86 -25.31
C ALA A 83 13.74 5.89 -24.42
N ASP A 84 12.41 5.88 -24.42
CA ASP A 84 11.59 6.92 -23.78
C ASP A 84 10.60 6.37 -22.74
N THR A 85 10.37 5.05 -22.72
CA THR A 85 9.37 4.41 -21.84
C THR A 85 10.00 3.93 -20.53
N PRO A 86 9.62 4.51 -19.38
CA PRO A 86 10.16 4.12 -18.09
C PRO A 86 9.64 2.74 -17.66
N GLY A 87 10.31 2.13 -16.68
CA GLY A 87 9.90 0.85 -16.12
C GLY A 87 10.17 -0.35 -17.03
N PHE A 88 10.84 -0.18 -18.17
CA PHE A 88 11.24 -1.31 -19.02
C PHE A 88 12.14 -2.30 -18.26
N ARG A 89 11.80 -3.58 -18.32
CA ARG A 89 12.56 -4.70 -17.75
C ARG A 89 13.39 -5.35 -18.86
N PRO A 90 14.73 -5.21 -18.86
CA PRO A 90 15.56 -5.86 -19.85
C PRO A 90 15.36 -7.38 -19.81
N PHE A 91 15.31 -8.00 -20.98
CA PHE A 91 15.14 -9.44 -21.10
C PHE A 91 16.08 -10.02 -22.15
N THR A 92 16.23 -11.32 -22.08
CA THR A 92 17.10 -12.09 -22.96
C THR A 92 16.37 -13.38 -23.30
N SER A 93 16.41 -13.78 -24.57
CA SER A 93 15.91 -15.08 -24.99
C SER A 93 16.75 -16.19 -24.37
N ASP A 94 16.18 -17.39 -24.30
CA ASP A 94 16.99 -18.60 -24.15
C ASP A 94 17.88 -18.80 -25.40
N ASP A 95 18.77 -19.78 -25.39
CA ASP A 95 19.54 -20.13 -26.59
C ASP A 95 18.61 -20.69 -27.67
N MET A 96 18.71 -20.10 -28.86
CA MET A 96 17.87 -20.39 -30.00
C MET A 96 18.66 -21.07 -31.11
N SER A 97 17.93 -21.91 -31.86
CA SER A 97 18.40 -22.64 -33.03
C SER A 97 17.58 -22.29 -34.27
N ALA A 98 18.13 -22.61 -35.44
CA ALA A 98 17.50 -22.38 -36.73
C ALA A 98 16.03 -22.83 -36.76
N GLY A 99 15.17 -22.01 -37.35
CA GLY A 99 13.72 -22.22 -37.41
C GLY A 99 12.93 -21.83 -36.14
N GLN A 100 13.61 -21.39 -35.07
CA GLN A 100 12.94 -20.97 -33.83
C GLN A 100 12.69 -19.46 -33.80
N ALA A 101 11.70 -19.07 -33.01
CA ALA A 101 11.36 -17.69 -32.71
C ALA A 101 11.11 -17.45 -31.22
N PHE A 102 11.29 -16.19 -30.83
CA PHE A 102 10.95 -15.64 -29.53
C PHE A 102 10.20 -14.33 -29.76
N SER A 103 9.17 -14.04 -28.96
CA SER A 103 8.36 -12.83 -29.12
C SER A 103 8.19 -12.10 -27.80
N ALA A 104 8.01 -10.78 -27.88
CA ALA A 104 7.67 -9.94 -26.75
C ALA A 104 6.69 -8.84 -27.18
N GLU A 105 5.65 -8.63 -26.39
CA GLU A 105 4.79 -7.46 -26.48
C GLU A 105 5.43 -6.28 -25.75
N LEU A 106 5.45 -5.13 -26.42
CA LEU A 106 6.14 -3.94 -25.98
C LEU A 106 5.28 -2.70 -26.25
N TRP A 107 5.38 -1.69 -25.39
CA TRP A 107 4.76 -0.39 -25.69
C TRP A 107 5.43 0.27 -26.91
N PRO A 108 4.74 1.16 -27.63
CA PRO A 108 5.36 1.86 -28.75
C PRO A 108 6.57 2.69 -28.30
N ASP A 109 7.76 2.31 -28.77
CA ASP A 109 9.04 2.95 -28.47
C ASP A 109 10.15 2.42 -29.41
N ARG A 110 11.37 2.93 -29.25
CA ARG A 110 12.59 2.34 -29.78
C ARG A 110 13.29 1.52 -28.70
N TYR A 111 13.75 0.34 -29.07
CA TYR A 111 14.39 -0.62 -28.18
C TYR A 111 15.81 -0.92 -28.62
N ARG A 112 16.74 -0.94 -27.66
CA ARG A 112 18.12 -1.34 -27.92
C ARG A 112 18.21 -2.86 -27.95
N VAL A 113 18.33 -3.40 -29.15
CA VAL A 113 18.37 -4.82 -29.45
C VAL A 113 19.81 -5.26 -29.68
N ARG A 114 20.15 -6.40 -29.10
CA ARG A 114 21.42 -7.08 -29.32
C ARG A 114 21.20 -8.49 -29.84
N VAL A 115 21.94 -8.85 -30.89
CA VAL A 115 22.00 -10.22 -31.42
C VAL A 115 23.36 -10.81 -31.04
N ILE A 116 23.33 -11.99 -30.44
CA ILE A 116 24.50 -12.71 -29.95
C ILE A 116 24.56 -14.06 -30.63
N LEU A 117 25.76 -14.46 -31.07
CA LEU A 117 26.02 -15.79 -31.58
C LEU A 117 27.21 -16.38 -30.82
N LEU A 118 26.98 -17.53 -30.17
CA LEU A 118 28.00 -18.25 -29.39
C LEU A 118 28.74 -17.38 -28.35
N GLY A 119 28.04 -16.38 -27.81
CA GLY A 119 28.57 -15.43 -26.82
C GLY A 119 29.10 -14.12 -27.40
N ASP A 120 29.33 -14.05 -28.71
CA ASP A 120 29.81 -12.84 -29.37
C ASP A 120 28.65 -11.95 -29.81
N VAL A 121 28.76 -10.65 -29.49
CA VAL A 121 27.80 -9.65 -29.94
C VAL A 121 28.03 -9.39 -31.43
N VAL A 122 27.12 -9.87 -32.27
CA VAL A 122 27.19 -9.70 -33.73
C VAL A 122 26.36 -8.52 -34.23
N GLU A 123 25.51 -7.96 -33.37
CA GLU A 123 24.68 -6.80 -33.67
C GLU A 123 24.28 -6.06 -32.39
N ASP A 124 24.28 -4.72 -32.41
CA ASP A 124 23.73 -3.86 -31.36
C ASP A 124 23.12 -2.62 -32.04
N ARG A 125 21.78 -2.54 -32.10
CA ARG A 125 21.06 -1.48 -32.82
C ARG A 125 19.77 -1.08 -32.12
N TRP A 126 19.25 0.09 -32.46
CA TRP A 126 17.90 0.50 -32.06
C TRP A 126 16.86 -0.04 -33.06
N VAL A 127 15.75 -0.56 -32.56
CA VAL A 127 14.62 -1.09 -33.34
C VAL A 127 13.33 -0.40 -32.90
N GLU A 128 12.56 0.11 -33.85
CA GLU A 128 11.28 0.79 -33.59
C GLU A 128 10.13 -0.22 -33.55
N VAL A 129 9.33 -0.16 -32.49
CA VAL A 129 8.10 -0.94 -32.33
C VAL A 129 6.91 0.00 -32.42
N GLN A 130 5.99 -0.29 -33.33
CA GLN A 130 4.79 0.49 -33.59
C GLN A 130 3.55 -0.14 -32.94
N PRO A 131 2.53 0.66 -32.57
CA PRO A 131 1.30 0.15 -31.96
C PRO A 131 0.57 -0.81 -32.90
N GLY A 132 0.14 -1.95 -32.38
CA GLY A 132 -0.64 -2.95 -33.12
C GLY A 132 0.12 -3.68 -34.25
N GLN A 133 1.43 -3.46 -34.39
CA GLN A 133 2.22 -4.01 -35.49
C GLN A 133 3.29 -5.01 -35.04
N LEU A 134 3.59 -5.97 -35.93
CA LEU A 134 4.73 -6.86 -35.82
C LEU A 134 5.99 -6.20 -36.40
N THR A 135 7.02 -6.08 -35.57
CA THR A 135 8.39 -5.83 -35.99
C THR A 135 9.20 -7.11 -35.83
N LEU A 136 9.81 -7.58 -36.91
CA LEU A 136 10.58 -8.83 -36.95
C LEU A 136 12.06 -8.52 -37.09
N VAL A 137 12.87 -8.96 -36.12
CA VAL A 137 14.32 -9.07 -36.25
C VAL A 137 14.61 -10.48 -36.78
N HIS A 138 14.87 -10.57 -38.08
CA HIS A 138 15.06 -11.83 -38.78
C HIS A 138 16.55 -12.08 -39.05
N VAL A 139 17.05 -13.24 -38.64
CA VAL A 139 18.40 -13.67 -38.99
C VAL A 139 18.28 -14.75 -40.07
N ASP A 140 18.78 -14.46 -41.26
CA ASP A 140 18.89 -15.47 -42.30
C ASP A 140 20.24 -16.20 -42.18
N ILE A 141 20.20 -17.50 -41.88
CA ILE A 141 21.38 -18.33 -41.65
C ILE A 141 21.81 -18.95 -42.98
N GLY A 142 22.70 -18.23 -43.67
CA GLY A 142 23.29 -18.66 -44.94
C GLY A 142 24.53 -19.53 -44.78
N PHE A 143 24.88 -20.24 -45.85
CA PHE A 143 26.07 -21.08 -45.89
C PHE A 143 27.39 -20.30 -45.80
N LEU A 144 27.46 -19.12 -46.42
CA LEU A 144 28.67 -18.27 -46.47
C LEU A 144 28.65 -17.13 -45.45
N SER A 145 27.47 -16.62 -45.13
CA SER A 145 27.28 -15.46 -44.26
C SER A 145 25.84 -15.43 -43.75
N ASN A 146 25.65 -14.78 -42.60
CA ASN A 146 24.33 -14.55 -42.03
C ASN A 146 23.87 -13.10 -42.30
N SER A 147 22.61 -12.89 -42.70
CA SER A 147 21.98 -11.56 -42.72
C SER A 147 21.18 -11.32 -41.44
N ARG A 148 20.96 -10.04 -41.10
CA ARG A 148 20.22 -9.60 -39.89
C ARG A 148 19.35 -8.41 -40.27
N ASP A 149 18.11 -8.69 -40.60
CA ASP A 149 17.16 -7.73 -41.15
C ASP A 149 16.12 -7.33 -40.10
N VAL A 150 15.67 -6.08 -40.13
CA VAL A 150 14.55 -5.60 -39.32
C VAL A 150 13.42 -5.30 -40.27
N LEU A 151 12.33 -6.06 -40.15
CA LEU A 151 11.23 -6.07 -41.08
C LEU A 151 9.95 -5.64 -40.38
N GLN A 152 9.05 -5.00 -41.12
CA GLN A 152 7.75 -4.56 -40.63
C GLN A 152 6.66 -4.86 -41.68
N GLY A 153 5.40 -4.76 -41.27
CA GLY A 153 4.24 -4.96 -42.15
C GLY A 153 4.17 -6.37 -42.74
N ALA A 154 3.67 -6.48 -43.98
CA ALA A 154 3.38 -7.77 -44.61
C ALA A 154 4.62 -8.69 -44.75
N GLU A 155 5.80 -8.12 -44.99
CA GLU A 155 7.03 -8.91 -45.12
C GLU A 155 7.42 -9.57 -43.78
N ALA A 156 7.31 -8.82 -42.67
CA ALA A 156 7.56 -9.35 -41.34
C ALA A 156 6.59 -10.50 -41.02
N THR A 157 5.29 -10.30 -41.29
CA THR A 157 4.27 -11.32 -41.05
C THR A 157 4.52 -12.60 -41.86
N GLU A 158 4.91 -12.47 -43.12
CA GLU A 158 5.18 -13.62 -43.98
C GLU A 158 6.39 -14.41 -43.47
N LYS A 159 7.52 -13.74 -43.19
CA LYS A 159 8.73 -14.43 -42.70
C LYS A 159 8.59 -14.98 -41.28
N ALA A 160 7.77 -14.35 -40.44
CA ALA A 160 7.50 -14.85 -39.09
C ALA A 160 6.69 -16.16 -39.10
N ARG A 161 5.86 -16.39 -40.13
CA ARG A 161 4.92 -17.53 -40.20
C ARG A 161 5.61 -18.89 -40.18
N THR A 162 6.84 -18.97 -40.70
CA THR A 162 7.59 -20.22 -40.79
C THR A 162 8.38 -20.56 -39.52
N ALA A 163 8.46 -19.65 -38.55
CA ALA A 163 9.27 -19.84 -37.35
C ALA A 163 8.44 -20.35 -36.16
N LEU A 164 8.99 -21.31 -35.41
CA LEU A 164 8.36 -21.86 -34.21
C LEU A 164 8.59 -20.93 -33.02
N VAL A 165 7.56 -20.22 -32.56
CA VAL A 165 7.65 -19.38 -31.36
C VAL A 165 7.71 -20.27 -30.11
N LEU A 166 8.87 -20.32 -29.46
CA LEU A 166 9.07 -21.13 -28.26
C LEU A 166 8.57 -20.44 -26.99
N ARG A 167 8.61 -19.11 -26.97
CA ARG A 167 8.22 -18.30 -25.83
C ARG A 167 7.75 -16.92 -26.30
N SER A 168 6.71 -16.44 -25.64
CA SER A 168 6.22 -15.06 -25.75
C SER A 168 6.27 -14.39 -24.38
N LEU A 169 6.61 -13.11 -24.35
CA LEU A 169 6.46 -12.26 -23.17
C LEU A 169 5.33 -11.25 -23.37
N ASP A 170 4.48 -11.07 -22.37
CA ASP A 170 3.47 -10.00 -22.36
C ASP A 170 4.03 -8.69 -21.80
N VAL A 171 3.30 -7.59 -21.99
CA VAL A 171 3.67 -6.25 -21.50
C VAL A 171 3.88 -6.18 -19.98
N GLY A 172 3.21 -7.02 -19.18
CA GLY A 172 3.37 -7.09 -17.73
C GLY A 172 4.67 -7.78 -17.30
N GLN A 173 5.28 -8.58 -18.19
CA GLN A 173 6.61 -9.17 -17.98
C GLN A 173 7.74 -8.26 -18.45
N THR A 174 7.47 -7.38 -19.41
CA THR A 174 8.46 -6.47 -20.00
C THR A 174 8.45 -5.08 -19.38
N PHE A 175 7.42 -4.71 -18.59
CA PHE A 175 7.32 -3.42 -17.90
C PHE A 175 6.92 -3.55 -16.43
N GLU A 176 7.49 -2.69 -15.58
CA GLU A 176 6.92 -2.37 -14.28
C GLU A 176 5.62 -1.56 -14.45
N PRO A 177 4.65 -1.68 -13.53
CA PRO A 177 3.50 -0.80 -13.55
C PRO A 177 3.94 0.66 -13.36
N LEU A 178 3.30 1.55 -14.11
CA LEU A 178 3.58 2.96 -14.05
C LEU A 178 3.06 3.54 -12.73
N THR A 179 3.95 4.18 -11.98
CA THR A 179 3.55 4.85 -10.73
C THR A 179 2.92 6.20 -11.05
N VAL A 180 1.67 6.39 -10.67
CA VAL A 180 0.91 7.63 -10.86
C VAL A 180 0.62 8.25 -9.49
N PRO A 181 1.20 9.42 -9.16
CA PRO A 181 0.83 10.13 -7.95
C PRO A 181 -0.59 10.67 -8.11
N LEU A 182 -1.44 10.41 -7.11
CA LEU A 182 -2.81 10.90 -7.07
C LEU A 182 -2.92 11.97 -5.97
N ALA A 183 -4.09 12.09 -5.33
CA ALA A 183 -4.28 12.97 -4.18
C ALA A 183 -3.32 12.67 -3.02
N ALA A 184 -3.29 13.56 -2.02
CA ALA A 184 -2.36 13.48 -0.90
C ALA A 184 -2.37 12.09 -0.23
N ARG A 185 -1.21 11.42 -0.25
CA ARG A 185 -0.94 10.08 0.34
C ARG A 185 -1.53 8.89 -0.41
N VAL A 186 -2.07 9.09 -1.61
CA VAL A 186 -2.53 8.00 -2.47
C VAL A 186 -1.62 7.88 -3.68
N THR A 187 -1.14 6.66 -3.94
CA THR A 187 -0.32 6.32 -5.10
C THR A 187 -1.03 5.26 -5.91
N GLY A 188 -1.16 5.46 -7.22
CA GLY A 188 -1.63 4.44 -8.14
C GLY A 188 -0.49 3.68 -8.80
N LYS A 189 -0.63 2.37 -8.98
CA LYS A 189 0.21 1.56 -9.88
C LYS A 189 -0.65 1.14 -11.06
N TYR A 190 -0.38 1.75 -12.21
CA TYR A 190 -1.14 1.57 -13.42
C TYR A 190 -0.53 0.46 -14.29
N HIS A 191 -1.34 -0.56 -14.55
CA HIS A 191 -1.07 -1.70 -15.40
C HIS A 191 -1.91 -1.55 -16.67
N GLY A 192 -1.39 -0.77 -17.61
CA GLY A 192 -2.08 -0.53 -18.85
C GLY A 192 -1.22 0.22 -19.85
N PRO A 193 -1.83 0.61 -20.96
CA PRO A 193 -1.09 1.22 -22.04
C PRO A 193 -0.51 2.58 -21.69
N GLN A 194 0.69 2.82 -22.20
CA GLN A 194 1.41 4.05 -21.95
C GLN A 194 2.21 4.46 -23.18
N VAL A 195 2.44 5.76 -23.28
CA VAL A 195 3.36 6.35 -24.25
C VAL A 195 4.33 7.22 -23.48
N ARG A 196 5.61 6.84 -23.50
CA ARG A 196 6.69 7.59 -22.83
C ARG A 196 6.41 7.90 -21.35
N GLY A 197 5.92 6.91 -20.61
CA GLY A 197 5.61 7.06 -19.18
C GLY A 197 4.34 7.85 -18.88
N THR A 198 3.52 8.15 -19.88
CA THR A 198 2.19 8.73 -19.68
C THR A 198 1.13 7.66 -19.96
N PRO A 199 0.18 7.40 -19.04
CA PRO A 199 -0.94 6.49 -19.29
C PRO A 199 -1.75 6.92 -20.52
N ARG A 200 -2.25 5.96 -21.27
CA ARG A 200 -3.10 6.15 -22.45
C ARG A 200 -4.19 5.07 -22.46
N GLY A 201 -5.45 5.48 -22.53
CA GLY A 201 -6.58 4.55 -22.50
C GLY A 201 -6.76 3.84 -21.14
N SER A 202 -7.53 2.76 -21.17
CA SER A 202 -7.96 2.04 -19.97
C SER A 202 -6.99 0.93 -19.57
N GLY A 203 -6.80 0.75 -18.26
CA GLY A 203 -5.99 -0.33 -17.71
C GLY A 203 -6.29 -0.57 -16.23
N ARG A 204 -5.70 -1.61 -15.65
CA ARG A 204 -5.91 -1.90 -14.22
C ARG A 204 -5.09 -0.94 -13.36
N LEU A 205 -5.70 -0.30 -12.37
CA LEU A 205 -5.04 0.61 -11.44
C LEU A 205 -5.12 0.06 -10.01
N ASP A 206 -3.97 -0.27 -9.43
CA ASP A 206 -3.87 -0.62 -8.02
C ASP A 206 -3.64 0.63 -7.17
N LEU A 207 -4.52 0.89 -6.21
CA LEU A 207 -4.48 2.06 -5.34
C LEU A 207 -3.84 1.73 -4.00
N TYR A 208 -2.84 2.51 -3.63
CA TYR A 208 -2.08 2.37 -2.39
C TYR A 208 -2.22 3.61 -1.52
N GLN A 209 -2.36 3.40 -0.22
CA GLN A 209 -2.28 4.47 0.79
C GLN A 209 -1.48 3.99 2.00
N ASP A 210 -0.45 4.75 2.35
CA ASP A 210 0.55 4.38 3.37
C ASP A 210 1.18 3.00 3.05
N ASP A 211 1.57 2.79 1.79
CA ASP A 211 2.16 1.55 1.22
C ASP A 211 1.26 0.29 1.24
N ALA A 212 0.05 0.36 1.77
CA ALA A 212 -0.94 -0.71 1.72
C ALA A 212 -1.85 -0.57 0.50
N ARG A 213 -2.07 -1.66 -0.27
CA ARG A 213 -3.07 -1.68 -1.34
C ARG A 213 -4.47 -1.62 -0.73
N VAL A 214 -5.21 -0.55 -1.02
CA VAL A 214 -6.56 -0.31 -0.46
C VAL A 214 -7.66 -0.73 -1.43
N ALA A 215 -7.45 -0.54 -2.73
CA ALA A 215 -8.43 -0.86 -3.76
C ALA A 215 -7.77 -1.16 -5.10
N THR A 216 -8.52 -1.81 -5.98
CA THR A 216 -8.16 -2.07 -7.38
C THR A 216 -9.27 -1.53 -8.26
N VAL A 217 -8.92 -0.84 -9.34
CA VAL A 217 -9.86 -0.42 -10.38
C VAL A 217 -9.50 -1.21 -11.64
N THR A 218 -10.37 -2.12 -12.08
CA THR A 218 -10.03 -3.06 -13.16
C THR A 218 -9.89 -2.36 -14.51
N GLU A 219 -10.76 -1.39 -14.79
CA GLU A 219 -10.77 -0.59 -16.01
C GLU A 219 -10.69 0.89 -15.64
N ALA A 220 -9.48 1.35 -15.31
CA ALA A 220 -9.20 2.72 -14.95
C ALA A 220 -8.69 3.53 -16.16
N GLU A 221 -9.25 4.71 -16.35
CA GLU A 221 -8.71 5.75 -17.22
C GLU A 221 -7.98 6.77 -16.33
N VAL A 222 -6.65 6.86 -16.41
CA VAL A 222 -5.89 7.85 -15.63
C VAL A 222 -6.00 9.21 -16.31
N VAL A 223 -6.45 10.21 -15.57
CA VAL A 223 -6.66 11.58 -16.06
C VAL A 223 -5.83 12.57 -15.22
N GLU A 224 -5.78 13.83 -15.63
CA GLU A 224 -5.07 14.84 -14.86
C GLU A 224 -5.63 14.95 -13.43
N GLY A 225 -4.75 14.77 -12.44
CA GLY A 225 -5.09 14.84 -11.02
C GLY A 225 -5.87 13.63 -10.48
N GLY A 226 -6.06 12.55 -11.25
CA GLY A 226 -7.04 11.55 -10.90
C GLY A 226 -7.15 10.31 -11.78
N PHE A 227 -8.27 9.61 -11.65
CA PHE A 227 -8.67 8.54 -12.57
C PHE A 227 -10.20 8.42 -12.65
N ARG A 228 -10.70 7.76 -13.69
CA ARG A 228 -12.09 7.31 -13.79
C ARG A 228 -12.16 5.80 -13.71
N GLY A 229 -13.17 5.27 -13.05
CA GLY A 229 -13.43 3.84 -12.89
C GLY A 229 -13.92 3.53 -11.48
N GLU A 230 -14.59 2.38 -11.33
CA GLU A 230 -15.15 1.96 -10.04
C GLU A 230 -14.11 1.14 -9.24
N PRO A 231 -13.81 1.51 -7.98
CA PRO A 231 -12.97 0.72 -7.11
C PRO A 231 -13.58 -0.64 -6.77
N THR A 232 -12.72 -1.60 -6.51
CA THR A 232 -13.03 -2.75 -5.67
C THR A 232 -12.08 -2.70 -4.48
N PHE A 233 -12.62 -2.44 -3.29
CA PHE A 233 -11.82 -2.34 -2.08
C PHE A 233 -11.32 -3.70 -1.62
N ALA A 234 -10.06 -3.76 -1.19
CA ALA A 234 -9.39 -4.99 -0.79
C ALA A 234 -10.01 -5.64 0.45
N ASP A 235 -10.68 -4.86 1.31
CA ASP A 235 -11.42 -5.33 2.49
C ASP A 235 -12.88 -5.72 2.18
N GLY A 236 -13.29 -5.66 0.91
CA GLY A 236 -14.64 -6.01 0.47
C GLY A 236 -15.72 -4.99 0.83
N ARG A 237 -15.36 -3.79 1.32
CA ARG A 237 -16.35 -2.74 1.59
C ARG A 237 -16.93 -2.16 0.30
N THR A 238 -18.17 -1.71 0.38
CA THR A 238 -18.79 -0.84 -0.62
C THR A 238 -18.94 0.56 -0.05
N VAL A 239 -18.80 1.59 -0.89
CA VAL A 239 -18.88 2.98 -0.50
C VAL A 239 -19.98 3.65 -1.34
N GLU A 240 -20.97 4.25 -0.69
CA GLU A 240 -22.06 4.93 -1.38
C GLU A 240 -21.59 6.28 -1.95
N GLY A 241 -21.90 6.52 -3.23
CA GLY A 241 -21.54 7.72 -3.95
C GLY A 241 -20.23 7.57 -4.75
N SER A 242 -20.14 8.34 -5.84
CA SER A 242 -18.91 8.41 -6.63
C SER A 242 -17.95 9.41 -5.98
N PRO A 243 -16.68 9.04 -5.76
CA PRO A 243 -15.68 10.01 -5.33
C PRO A 243 -15.41 11.03 -6.46
N ASP A 244 -14.80 12.16 -6.11
CA ASP A 244 -14.35 13.10 -7.15
C ASP A 244 -13.20 12.52 -7.99
N VAL A 245 -12.74 13.27 -9.01
CA VAL A 245 -11.65 12.80 -9.88
C VAL A 245 -10.34 12.55 -9.11
N THR A 246 -10.11 13.28 -8.01
CA THR A 246 -8.94 13.09 -7.13
C THR A 246 -9.08 11.89 -6.20
N TYR A 247 -10.26 11.27 -6.24
CA TYR A 247 -10.67 10.15 -5.45
C TYR A 247 -10.73 10.48 -3.94
N ALA A 248 -11.21 11.69 -3.63
CA ALA A 248 -11.58 12.09 -2.28
C ALA A 248 -13.08 11.86 -2.06
N TYR A 249 -13.43 11.38 -0.87
CA TYR A 249 -14.83 11.19 -0.46
C TYR A 249 -15.34 12.42 0.32
N PRO A 250 -16.58 12.87 0.07
CA PRO A 250 -17.18 13.96 0.83
C PRO A 250 -17.45 13.57 2.29
N PRO A 251 -17.62 14.54 3.21
CA PRO A 251 -18.07 14.26 4.57
C PRO A 251 -19.46 13.59 4.57
N GLY A 252 -19.65 12.62 5.46
CA GLY A 252 -20.91 11.87 5.56
C GLY A 252 -21.02 10.72 4.56
N THR A 253 -19.92 10.35 3.88
CA THR A 253 -19.87 9.16 3.05
C THR A 253 -20.22 7.92 3.86
N VAL A 254 -21.11 7.12 3.29
CA VAL A 254 -21.57 5.87 3.87
C VAL A 254 -20.78 4.70 3.31
N THR A 255 -20.35 3.81 4.18
CA THR A 255 -19.60 2.60 3.86
C THR A 255 -20.31 1.40 4.43
N THR A 256 -20.46 0.33 3.64
CA THR A 256 -20.93 -0.96 4.12
C THR A 256 -19.79 -1.97 4.05
N TYR A 257 -19.43 -2.58 5.17
CA TYR A 257 -18.38 -3.59 5.23
C TYR A 257 -18.94 -4.97 4.92
N ALA A 258 -18.09 -5.91 4.50
CA ALA A 258 -18.47 -7.30 4.26
C ALA A 258 -19.05 -8.00 5.52
N SER A 259 -18.70 -7.54 6.71
CA SER A 259 -19.29 -7.99 7.97
C SER A 259 -20.76 -7.60 8.15
N GLY A 260 -21.23 -6.62 7.37
CA GLY A 260 -22.53 -5.94 7.49
C GLY A 260 -22.50 -4.69 8.37
N ALA A 261 -21.35 -4.36 8.98
CA ALA A 261 -21.20 -3.10 9.71
C ALA A 261 -21.35 -1.91 8.75
N ARG A 262 -21.89 -0.79 9.24
CA ARG A 262 -22.11 0.44 8.44
C ARG A 262 -21.39 1.61 9.08
N PHE A 263 -20.54 2.27 8.31
CA PHE A 263 -19.87 3.51 8.72
C PHE A 263 -20.49 4.70 8.00
N GLU A 264 -20.55 5.84 8.67
CA GLU A 264 -20.92 7.13 8.10
C GLU A 264 -19.98 8.20 8.66
N GLY A 265 -19.27 8.91 7.79
CA GLY A 265 -18.38 9.97 8.24
C GLY A 265 -17.37 10.45 7.22
N GLU A 266 -16.21 10.86 7.73
CA GLU A 266 -15.11 11.43 6.98
C GLU A 266 -14.09 10.37 6.56
N TYR A 267 -13.48 10.63 5.42
CA TYR A 267 -12.37 9.86 4.88
C TYR A 267 -11.10 10.69 4.85
N LYS A 268 -9.97 10.02 5.00
CA LYS A 268 -8.65 10.56 4.74
C LYS A 268 -8.03 9.76 3.59
N GLY A 269 -8.12 10.29 2.38
CA GLY A 269 -7.82 9.55 1.16
C GLY A 269 -8.85 8.45 0.95
N LEU A 270 -8.38 7.20 0.86
CA LEU A 270 -9.16 5.98 0.66
C LEU A 270 -9.61 5.30 1.95
N LYS A 271 -9.19 5.80 3.12
CA LYS A 271 -9.47 5.18 4.41
C LYS A 271 -10.44 6.03 5.23
N PRO A 272 -11.48 5.44 5.84
CA PRO A 272 -12.30 6.07 6.87
C PRO A 272 -11.42 6.62 7.99
N SER A 273 -11.73 7.82 8.47
CA SER A 273 -10.95 8.48 9.53
C SER A 273 -11.75 8.79 10.77
N LYS A 274 -12.95 9.36 10.63
CA LYS A 274 -13.75 9.79 11.78
C LYS A 274 -15.23 9.75 11.43
N GLY A 275 -16.05 9.19 12.32
CA GLY A 275 -17.48 9.10 12.07
C GLY A 275 -18.19 8.16 13.03
N VAL A 276 -19.31 7.63 12.59
CA VAL A 276 -20.13 6.67 13.33
C VAL A 276 -20.06 5.31 12.65
N LEU A 277 -19.55 4.30 13.37
CA LEU A 277 -19.53 2.91 12.95
C LEU A 277 -20.62 2.13 13.70
N ARG A 278 -21.59 1.56 12.99
CA ARG A 278 -22.68 0.75 13.54
C ARG A 278 -22.39 -0.73 13.31
N PHE A 279 -22.49 -1.52 14.37
CA PHE A 279 -22.25 -2.96 14.37
C PHE A 279 -23.57 -3.73 14.25
N LEU A 280 -23.50 -5.02 13.89
CA LEU A 280 -24.70 -5.86 13.69
C LEU A 280 -25.44 -6.17 14.98
N ASP A 281 -24.74 -6.18 16.11
CA ASP A 281 -25.35 -6.39 17.42
C ASP A 281 -26.20 -5.19 17.88
N GLY A 282 -26.24 -4.11 17.10
CA GLY A 282 -26.97 -2.88 17.39
C GLY A 282 -26.13 -1.83 18.13
N SER A 283 -24.92 -2.18 18.57
CA SER A 283 -23.99 -1.21 19.15
C SER A 283 -23.43 -0.25 18.09
N SER A 284 -22.92 0.90 18.51
CA SER A 284 -22.26 1.84 17.62
C SER A 284 -21.14 2.60 18.30
N TRP A 285 -20.12 2.94 17.52
CA TRP A 285 -18.98 3.74 17.92
C TRP A 285 -19.00 5.09 17.21
N ALA A 286 -18.92 6.18 17.95
CA ALA A 286 -18.73 7.52 17.42
C ALA A 286 -17.33 8.03 17.81
N GLY A 287 -16.43 8.13 16.84
CA GLY A 287 -15.05 8.51 17.12
C GLY A 287 -14.10 8.37 15.94
N TRP A 288 -12.81 8.26 16.25
CA TRP A 288 -11.76 8.02 15.26
C TRP A 288 -11.71 6.55 14.87
N LEU A 289 -11.30 6.31 13.64
CA LEU A 289 -10.99 5.00 13.10
C LEU A 289 -9.52 4.97 12.67
N GLU A 290 -8.87 3.85 12.94
CA GLU A 290 -7.54 3.54 12.44
C GLU A 290 -7.51 2.08 12.02
N LYS A 291 -6.97 1.80 10.81
CA LYS A 291 -6.98 0.45 10.20
C LYS A 291 -8.39 -0.18 10.22
N ASP A 292 -9.39 0.62 9.87
CA ASP A 292 -10.79 0.21 9.77
C ASP A 292 -11.42 -0.26 11.09
N ALA A 293 -10.78 0.05 12.23
CA ALA A 293 -11.28 -0.24 13.56
C ALA A 293 -11.39 1.04 14.41
N PRO A 294 -12.32 1.09 15.38
CA PRO A 294 -12.37 2.11 16.42
C PRO A 294 -10.99 2.32 17.06
N SER A 295 -10.53 3.56 17.10
CA SER A 295 -9.25 3.93 17.68
C SER A 295 -9.37 5.17 18.56
N GLY A 296 -8.52 5.24 19.58
CA GLY A 296 -8.51 6.32 20.55
C GLY A 296 -9.78 6.39 21.40
N ARG A 297 -10.02 7.57 22.00
CA ARG A 297 -11.21 7.82 22.78
C ARG A 297 -12.38 8.21 21.88
N GLY A 298 -13.55 7.67 22.17
CA GLY A 298 -14.79 7.95 21.47
C GLY A 298 -15.98 7.49 22.30
N ASP A 299 -17.18 7.64 21.75
CA ASP A 299 -18.39 7.29 22.48
C ASP A 299 -18.96 5.97 21.96
N LEU A 300 -19.08 4.98 22.85
CA LEU A 300 -19.65 3.67 22.55
C LEU A 300 -21.09 3.62 23.00
N THR A 301 -22.02 3.42 22.07
CA THR A 301 -23.43 3.12 22.38
C THR A 301 -23.62 1.62 22.32
N LEU A 302 -24.05 1.01 23.42
CA LEU A 302 -24.36 -0.43 23.50
C LEU A 302 -25.70 -0.73 22.82
N ALA A 303 -25.96 -2.02 22.57
CA ALA A 303 -27.21 -2.48 21.97
C ALA A 303 -28.48 -2.11 22.77
N ASP A 304 -28.35 -1.93 24.08
CA ASP A 304 -29.43 -1.50 24.97
C ASP A 304 -29.67 0.03 24.96
N GLY A 305 -28.86 0.78 24.19
CA GLY A 305 -28.91 2.24 24.10
C GLY A 305 -28.06 2.99 25.13
N THR A 306 -27.41 2.30 26.07
CA THR A 306 -26.48 2.93 27.01
C THR A 306 -25.26 3.48 26.28
N ARG A 307 -24.95 4.75 26.45
CA ARG A 307 -23.79 5.41 25.83
C ARG A 307 -22.66 5.61 26.85
N ILE A 308 -21.54 4.94 26.63
CA ILE A 308 -20.30 5.09 27.39
C ILE A 308 -19.48 6.21 26.75
N LEU A 309 -19.27 7.30 27.49
CA LEU A 309 -18.58 8.49 27.02
C LEU A 309 -17.06 8.33 27.14
N ASN A 310 -16.32 8.81 26.15
CA ASN A 310 -14.85 8.73 26.11
C ASN A 310 -14.28 7.32 26.36
N ALA A 311 -15.02 6.28 25.94
CA ALA A 311 -14.61 4.90 25.98
C ALA A 311 -13.26 4.70 25.25
N PRO A 312 -12.40 3.78 25.74
CA PRO A 312 -11.06 3.54 25.17
C PRO A 312 -11.10 2.72 23.86
N GLY A 313 -12.28 2.26 23.45
CA GLY A 313 -12.52 1.47 22.24
C GLY A 313 -13.97 1.00 22.19
N ALA A 314 -14.31 0.22 21.18
CA ALA A 314 -15.70 -0.24 20.96
C ALA A 314 -16.01 -1.63 21.54
N ASP A 315 -15.05 -2.30 22.18
CA ASP A 315 -15.24 -3.62 22.79
C ASP A 315 -15.26 -3.49 24.32
N PRO A 316 -16.43 -3.53 24.96
CA PRO A 316 -16.55 -3.43 26.42
C PRO A 316 -15.77 -4.51 27.18
N ARG A 317 -15.45 -5.64 26.54
CA ARG A 317 -14.70 -6.74 27.17
C ARG A 317 -13.26 -6.36 27.47
N THR A 318 -12.74 -5.30 26.86
CA THR A 318 -11.40 -4.79 27.15
C THR A 318 -11.41 -3.72 28.25
N PHE A 319 -12.57 -3.39 28.81
CA PHE A 319 -12.69 -2.28 29.74
C PHE A 319 -12.31 -2.70 31.16
N ASP A 320 -11.49 -1.88 31.81
CA ASP A 320 -11.18 -1.95 33.23
C ASP A 320 -11.10 -0.53 33.76
N GLY A 321 -12.01 -0.15 34.66
CA GLY A 321 -12.13 1.22 35.15
C GLY A 321 -13.56 1.68 35.36
N THR A 322 -13.69 2.99 35.53
CA THR A 322 -14.95 3.69 35.71
C THR A 322 -15.15 4.67 34.58
N PHE A 323 -16.38 4.74 34.05
CA PHE A 323 -16.71 5.54 32.87
C PHE A 323 -18.03 6.26 33.07
N ASP A 324 -18.17 7.44 32.47
CA ASP A 324 -19.46 8.14 32.42
C ASP A 324 -20.37 7.46 31.39
N CYS A 325 -21.58 7.10 31.82
CA CYS A 325 -22.59 6.43 31.03
C CYS A 325 -23.86 7.26 30.96
N ALA A 326 -24.25 7.69 29.76
CA ALA A 326 -25.53 8.30 29.51
C ALA A 326 -26.57 7.23 29.15
N ALA A 327 -27.69 7.20 29.87
CA ALA A 327 -28.86 6.42 29.51
C ALA A 327 -29.60 7.06 28.32
N THR A 328 -30.58 6.33 27.77
CA THR A 328 -31.38 6.79 26.63
C THR A 328 -32.23 8.03 26.92
N ASP A 329 -32.57 8.27 28.20
CA ASP A 329 -33.26 9.47 28.67
C ASP A 329 -32.32 10.67 28.91
N GLY A 330 -31.02 10.50 28.67
CA GLY A 330 -29.98 11.50 28.87
C GLY A 330 -29.39 11.55 30.29
N THR A 331 -29.88 10.73 31.22
CA THR A 331 -29.33 10.66 32.58
C THR A 331 -27.89 10.12 32.54
N VAL A 332 -26.95 10.84 33.15
CA VAL A 332 -25.54 10.41 33.24
C VAL A 332 -25.29 9.78 34.60
N ALA A 333 -24.72 8.57 34.60
CA ALA A 333 -24.31 7.84 35.79
C ALA A 333 -22.92 7.23 35.56
N THR A 334 -22.25 6.81 36.64
CA THR A 334 -20.98 6.09 36.53
C THR A 334 -21.23 4.61 36.27
N CYS A 335 -20.62 4.08 35.22
CA CYS A 335 -20.48 2.64 34.99
C CYS A 335 -19.15 2.14 35.55
N TYR A 336 -19.17 0.91 36.05
CA TYR A 336 -18.00 0.24 36.60
C TYR A 336 -17.71 -1.03 35.80
N TYR A 337 -16.49 -1.16 35.29
CA TYR A 337 -16.04 -2.33 34.54
C TYR A 337 -14.78 -2.89 35.18
N PHE A 338 -14.74 -4.21 35.39
CA PHE A 338 -13.56 -4.92 35.87
C PHE A 338 -13.29 -6.10 34.94
N GLU A 339 -12.15 -6.08 34.25
CA GLU A 339 -11.73 -7.12 33.29
C GLU A 339 -12.84 -7.45 32.25
N GLY A 340 -13.47 -6.40 31.74
CA GLY A 340 -14.53 -6.48 30.74
C GLY A 340 -15.93 -6.73 31.30
N GLN A 341 -16.06 -7.07 32.59
CA GLN A 341 -17.36 -7.32 33.21
C GLN A 341 -17.94 -6.02 33.77
N ARG A 342 -19.15 -5.66 33.34
CA ARG A 342 -19.93 -4.57 33.96
C ARG A 342 -20.41 -4.98 35.36
N LEU A 343 -20.16 -4.13 36.35
CA LEU A 343 -20.54 -4.33 37.75
C LEU A 343 -21.75 -3.46 38.12
N ALA A 344 -22.50 -3.87 39.13
CA ALA A 344 -23.72 -3.18 39.55
C ALA A 344 -23.45 -1.89 40.32
N SER A 345 -22.32 -1.82 41.03
CA SER A 345 -21.99 -0.70 41.90
C SER A 345 -20.49 -0.40 41.96
N GLY A 346 -20.15 0.78 42.47
CA GLY A 346 -18.76 1.14 42.77
C GLY A 346 -18.17 0.33 43.93
N GLU A 347 -19.00 -0.13 44.87
CA GLU A 347 -18.57 -0.99 45.97
C GLU A 347 -18.07 -2.34 45.45
N ASP A 348 -18.79 -2.95 44.49
CA ASP A 348 -18.36 -4.19 43.82
C ASP A 348 -17.03 -4.00 43.08
N TYR A 349 -16.85 -2.84 42.43
CA TYR A 349 -15.62 -2.52 41.70
C TYR A 349 -14.42 -2.41 42.65
N VAL A 350 -14.55 -1.65 43.73
CA VAL A 350 -13.50 -1.50 44.74
C VAL A 350 -13.14 -2.87 45.33
N ALA A 351 -14.13 -3.69 45.69
CA ALA A 351 -13.89 -5.02 46.23
C ALA A 351 -13.11 -5.93 45.26
N LYS A 352 -13.43 -5.90 43.95
CA LYS A 352 -12.68 -6.67 42.93
C LYS A 352 -11.26 -6.15 42.72
N VAL A 353 -11.05 -4.84 42.69
CA VAL A 353 -9.71 -4.23 42.59
C VAL A 353 -8.85 -4.61 43.78
N GLU A 354 -9.37 -4.54 45.00
CA GLU A 354 -8.66 -4.97 46.21
C GLU A 354 -8.37 -6.47 46.23
N ALA A 355 -9.30 -7.30 45.73
CA ALA A 355 -9.07 -8.73 45.59
C ALA A 355 -7.93 -9.03 44.61
N ARG A 356 -7.88 -8.34 43.45
CA ARG A 356 -6.77 -8.45 42.50
C ARG A 356 -5.44 -8.02 43.10
N GLN A 357 -5.42 -6.92 43.85
CA GLN A 357 -4.22 -6.45 44.54
C GLN A 357 -3.72 -7.46 45.57
N ARG A 358 -4.62 -8.07 46.36
CA ARG A 358 -4.27 -9.13 47.31
C ARG A 358 -3.77 -10.41 46.62
N ALA A 359 -4.36 -10.78 45.49
CA ALA A 359 -3.94 -11.94 44.70
C ALA A 359 -2.58 -11.71 43.99
N ALA A 360 -2.30 -10.47 43.60
CA ALA A 360 -1.01 -10.07 43.02
C ALA A 360 0.08 -9.85 44.08
N ALA A 361 -0.28 -9.81 45.37
CA ALA A 361 0.70 -9.70 46.44
C ALA A 361 1.57 -10.97 46.47
N PRO A 362 2.90 -10.84 46.58
CA PRO A 362 3.77 -12.00 46.71
C PRO A 362 3.35 -12.83 47.94
N PRO A 363 3.45 -14.17 47.87
CA PRO A 363 3.14 -15.01 49.03
C PRO A 363 3.97 -14.55 50.23
N PRO A 364 3.41 -14.57 51.46
CA PRO A 364 4.21 -14.31 52.64
C PRO A 364 5.37 -15.29 52.65
N ALA A 365 6.60 -14.77 52.80
CA ALA A 365 7.80 -15.59 52.87
C ALA A 365 7.61 -16.68 53.94
N PRO A 366 8.06 -17.93 53.69
CA PRO A 366 7.97 -18.98 54.67
C PRO A 366 8.60 -18.49 55.98
N ALA A 367 7.94 -18.80 57.10
CA ALA A 367 8.48 -18.55 58.43
C ALA A 367 9.67 -19.50 58.69
N GLU A 368 10.78 -19.27 58.00
CA GLU A 368 12.06 -19.82 58.42
C GLU A 368 12.46 -19.08 59.70
N ALA A 369 12.79 -19.86 60.73
CA ALA A 369 13.26 -19.38 62.01
C ALA A 369 14.41 -18.39 61.78
N ARG A 370 14.11 -17.10 61.93
CA ARG A 370 15.08 -16.02 61.76
C ARG A 370 16.23 -16.28 62.73
N PRO A 371 17.46 -16.61 62.29
CA PRO A 371 18.59 -16.47 63.18
C PRO A 371 18.70 -14.98 63.45
N ALA A 372 18.58 -14.61 64.72
CA ALA A 372 18.84 -13.25 65.18
C ALA A 372 20.28 -12.89 64.80
N THR A 373 20.43 -12.28 63.64
CA THR A 373 21.65 -11.61 63.20
C THR A 373 21.24 -10.20 62.82
N ALA A 374 21.97 -9.26 63.40
CA ALA A 374 21.63 -7.85 63.54
C ALA A 374 21.10 -7.23 62.25
N ALA A 375 19.90 -6.65 62.32
CA ALA A 375 19.49 -5.62 61.38
C ALA A 375 20.41 -4.42 61.58
N GLY A 376 21.51 -4.37 60.81
CA GLY A 376 22.19 -3.12 60.53
C GLY A 376 21.24 -2.19 59.77
N ALA A 377 21.51 -0.88 59.83
CA ALA A 377 20.82 0.06 58.94
C ALA A 377 20.98 -0.40 57.47
N PRO A 378 19.98 -0.17 56.60
CA PRO A 378 20.08 -0.54 55.19
C PRO A 378 21.37 0.02 54.59
N ASP A 379 22.18 -0.87 54.00
CA ASP A 379 23.54 -0.56 53.54
C ASP A 379 23.77 -1.10 52.12
N CYS A 380 23.73 -0.21 51.15
CA CYS A 380 23.90 -0.56 49.74
C CYS A 380 25.30 -1.06 49.38
N THR A 381 26.32 -0.81 50.22
CA THR A 381 27.68 -1.31 49.96
C THR A 381 27.76 -2.83 50.03
N THR A 382 26.80 -3.45 50.72
CA THR A 382 26.71 -4.90 50.86
C THR A 382 25.88 -5.58 49.76
N ALA A 383 25.24 -4.80 48.87
CA ALA A 383 24.41 -5.33 47.80
C ALA A 383 25.26 -6.03 46.72
N ARG A 384 25.03 -7.33 46.56
CA ARG A 384 25.66 -8.20 45.56
C ARG A 384 24.72 -9.32 45.14
N GLY A 385 24.86 -9.79 43.91
CA GLY A 385 24.04 -10.84 43.32
C GLY A 385 23.06 -10.31 42.27
N THR A 386 22.09 -11.14 41.92
CA THR A 386 21.12 -10.86 40.88
C THR A 386 19.80 -10.44 41.52
N PHE A 387 19.35 -9.24 41.23
CA PHE A 387 18.10 -8.68 41.72
C PHE A 387 17.07 -8.61 40.60
N THR A 388 15.79 -8.78 40.94
CA THR A 388 14.68 -8.74 39.99
C THR A 388 13.59 -7.76 40.42
N ALA A 389 12.97 -7.11 39.44
CA ALA A 389 11.80 -6.23 39.62
C ALA A 389 10.79 -6.46 38.49
N ASP A 390 9.63 -5.81 38.58
CA ASP A 390 8.58 -5.81 37.53
C ASP A 390 8.15 -7.22 37.10
N GLY A 391 7.90 -8.12 38.05
CA GLY A 391 7.52 -9.51 37.75
C GLY A 391 8.63 -10.35 37.10
N GLY A 392 9.89 -9.90 37.15
CA GLY A 392 11.03 -10.57 36.52
C GLY A 392 11.44 -9.98 35.17
N LEU A 393 10.72 -8.97 34.68
CA LEU A 393 11.03 -8.28 33.42
C LEU A 393 12.22 -7.33 33.54
N THR A 394 12.65 -6.99 34.75
CA THR A 394 13.89 -6.24 34.99
C THR A 394 14.83 -7.08 35.85
N ARG A 395 16.07 -7.26 35.39
CA ARG A 395 17.17 -7.92 36.10
C ARG A 395 18.31 -6.92 36.29
N LEU A 396 18.79 -6.81 37.51
CA LEU A 396 19.94 -6.00 37.88
C LEU A 396 20.98 -6.90 38.54
N THR A 397 22.18 -6.99 37.99
CA THR A 397 23.25 -7.81 38.54
C THR A 397 24.33 -6.90 39.11
N LEU A 398 24.75 -7.14 40.36
CA LEU A 398 25.83 -6.42 41.03
C LEU A 398 26.90 -7.40 41.48
N ASP A 399 28.16 -7.16 41.10
CA ASP A 399 29.27 -8.04 41.47
C ASP A 399 29.84 -7.78 42.89
N GLY A 400 29.38 -6.72 43.56
CA GLY A 400 29.89 -6.28 44.86
C GLY A 400 31.28 -5.63 44.81
N ARG A 401 31.83 -5.40 43.62
CA ARG A 401 33.14 -4.80 43.34
C ARG A 401 33.03 -3.57 42.42
N GLY A 402 31.82 -3.04 42.26
CA GLY A 402 31.56 -1.82 41.49
C GLY A 402 31.31 -2.06 40.01
N ARG A 403 30.95 -3.27 39.58
CA ARG A 403 30.45 -3.54 38.23
C ARG A 403 29.09 -4.22 38.25
N GLY A 404 28.29 -3.91 37.26
CA GLY A 404 26.99 -4.54 37.09
C GLY A 404 26.49 -4.49 35.67
N ASP A 405 25.38 -5.18 35.47
CA ASP A 405 24.60 -5.17 34.25
C ASP A 405 23.12 -5.02 34.60
N MET A 406 22.39 -4.36 33.71
CA MET A 406 20.94 -4.32 33.78
C MET A 406 20.39 -4.84 32.46
N TRP A 407 19.46 -5.78 32.59
CA TRP A 407 18.66 -6.31 31.50
C TRP A 407 17.19 -6.00 31.77
N GLN A 408 16.48 -5.52 30.76
CA GLN A 408 15.05 -5.25 30.84
C GLN A 408 14.34 -5.73 29.59
N GLN A 409 13.14 -6.28 29.75
CA GLN A 409 12.24 -6.64 28.66
C GLN A 409 11.00 -5.75 28.69
N THR A 410 10.58 -5.27 27.51
CA THR A 410 9.38 -4.45 27.33
C THR A 410 8.58 -4.95 26.13
N THR A 411 7.28 -4.68 26.11
CA THR A 411 6.39 -5.03 25.00
C THR A 411 5.85 -3.77 24.32
N GLY A 412 5.84 -3.77 22.98
CA GLY A 412 5.25 -2.72 22.15
C GLY A 412 4.26 -3.35 21.18
N GLY A 413 2.97 -3.32 21.50
CA GLY A 413 1.99 -4.10 20.75
C GLY A 413 2.23 -5.61 20.93
N ALA A 414 2.39 -6.34 19.83
CA ALA A 414 2.70 -7.78 19.85
C ALA A 414 4.22 -8.08 19.92
N ASP A 415 5.07 -7.06 19.81
CA ASP A 415 6.51 -7.22 19.73
C ASP A 415 7.19 -7.14 21.11
N VAL A 416 8.25 -7.94 21.29
CA VAL A 416 9.07 -7.99 22.50
C VAL A 416 10.43 -7.33 22.21
N TYR A 417 10.86 -6.45 23.11
CA TYR A 417 12.15 -5.76 23.02
C TYR A 417 12.97 -5.99 24.27
N THR A 418 14.28 -6.12 24.10
CA THR A 418 15.23 -6.20 25.22
C THR A 418 16.18 -5.01 25.24
N PHE A 419 16.47 -4.55 26.44
CA PHE A 419 17.40 -3.49 26.74
C PHE A 419 18.49 -4.04 27.65
N GLU A 420 19.74 -3.90 27.23
CA GLU A 420 20.92 -4.35 27.99
C GLU A 420 21.88 -3.19 28.18
N ILE A 421 22.35 -3.00 29.41
CA ILE A 421 23.36 -1.98 29.70
C ILE A 421 24.34 -2.44 30.78
N PRO A 422 25.65 -2.52 30.47
CA PRO A 422 26.67 -2.68 31.49
C PRO A 422 26.94 -1.33 32.17
N PHE A 423 27.36 -1.36 33.43
CA PHE A 423 27.74 -0.17 34.16
C PHE A 423 28.83 -0.46 35.20
N SER A 424 29.49 0.60 35.65
CA SER A 424 30.24 0.59 36.90
C SER A 424 29.53 1.45 37.94
N TYR A 425 29.74 1.15 39.23
CA TYR A 425 29.11 1.89 40.31
C TYR A 425 30.04 2.06 41.51
N ASP A 426 29.88 3.17 42.23
CA ASP A 426 30.40 3.35 43.59
C ASP A 426 29.21 3.38 44.55
N ALA A 427 29.23 2.57 45.60
CA ALA A 427 28.17 2.51 46.60
C ALA A 427 28.64 3.12 47.93
N THR A 428 27.74 3.87 48.57
CA THR A 428 27.77 4.20 49.99
C THR A 428 26.61 3.48 50.69
N PRO A 429 26.48 3.53 52.02
CA PRO A 429 25.35 2.89 52.69
C PRO A 429 23.97 3.39 52.23
N THR A 430 23.88 4.62 51.70
CA THR A 430 22.59 5.26 51.35
C THR A 430 22.53 5.81 49.92
N SER A 431 23.60 5.70 49.13
CA SER A 431 23.61 6.13 47.73
C SER A 431 24.43 5.22 46.82
N MET A 432 24.07 5.19 45.54
CA MET A 432 24.84 4.53 44.49
C MET A 432 25.04 5.49 43.33
N ARG A 433 26.29 5.68 42.91
CA ARG A 433 26.66 6.47 41.75
C ARG A 433 26.98 5.55 40.57
N PHE A 434 26.19 5.64 39.51
CA PHE A 434 26.31 4.81 38.32
C PHE A 434 27.05 5.54 37.20
N ARG A 435 27.91 4.80 36.50
CA ARG A 435 28.55 5.19 35.24
C ARG A 435 28.19 4.15 34.20
N TYR A 436 27.21 4.48 33.36
CA TYR A 436 26.68 3.57 32.37
C TYR A 436 27.61 3.45 31.15
N GLY A 437 27.71 2.23 30.63
CA GLY A 437 28.31 1.96 29.33
C GLY A 437 27.32 2.24 28.20
N GLU A 438 27.58 1.64 27.04
CA GLU A 438 26.68 1.73 25.90
C GLU A 438 25.48 0.80 26.09
N ALA A 439 24.27 1.38 26.03
CA ALA A 439 23.05 0.61 26.10
C ALA A 439 22.67 0.04 24.73
N VAL A 440 22.19 -1.20 24.70
CA VAL A 440 21.83 -1.93 23.48
C VAL A 440 20.35 -2.31 23.52
N TYR A 441 19.59 -1.84 22.54
CA TYR A 441 18.19 -2.23 22.32
C TYR A 441 18.12 -3.29 21.23
N LYS A 442 17.43 -4.40 21.48
CA LYS A 442 17.26 -5.51 20.53
C LYS A 442 15.78 -5.85 20.33
N ASP A 443 15.44 -6.35 19.14
CA ASP A 443 14.13 -6.98 18.89
C ASP A 443 14.10 -8.43 19.41
N ALA A 444 12.94 -9.08 19.29
CA ALA A 444 12.73 -10.45 19.74
C ALA A 444 13.67 -11.49 19.08
N SER A 445 14.25 -11.18 17.92
CA SER A 445 15.24 -12.05 17.25
C SER A 445 16.67 -11.88 17.80
N GLY A 446 16.89 -10.90 18.68
CA GLY A 446 18.21 -10.53 19.18
C GLY A 446 18.97 -9.55 18.27
N ARG A 447 18.34 -9.06 17.20
CA ARG A 447 18.94 -8.08 16.30
C ARG A 447 19.00 -6.71 16.99
N VAL A 448 20.18 -6.09 16.98
CA VAL A 448 20.40 -4.77 17.56
C VAL A 448 19.67 -3.70 16.73
N LEU A 449 18.71 -3.02 17.35
CA LEU A 449 17.95 -1.92 16.77
C LEU A 449 18.64 -0.58 16.97
N ARG A 450 19.24 -0.38 18.15
CA ARG A 450 19.82 0.90 18.54
C ARG A 450 20.88 0.73 19.64
N ARG A 451 21.93 1.54 19.55
CA ARG A 451 22.91 1.75 20.62
C ARG A 451 22.81 3.19 21.13
N THR A 452 22.81 3.39 22.44
CA THR A 452 22.65 4.73 23.04
C THR A 452 23.52 4.86 24.29
N ALA A 453 24.24 5.98 24.41
CA ALA A 453 24.93 6.35 25.65
C ALA A 453 23.94 6.96 26.64
N ILE A 454 23.98 6.50 27.90
CA ILE A 454 23.13 7.01 28.98
C ILE A 454 24.01 7.78 29.97
N PRO A 455 23.64 9.02 30.35
CA PRO A 455 24.40 9.78 31.34
C PRO A 455 24.35 9.06 32.69
N GLY A 456 25.51 8.97 33.34
CA GLY A 456 25.59 8.48 34.72
C GLY A 456 24.88 9.41 35.71
N GLY A 457 24.67 8.93 36.93
CA GLY A 457 23.95 9.67 37.96
C GLY A 457 24.13 9.04 39.33
N GLU A 458 23.70 9.75 40.37
CA GLU A 458 23.67 9.24 41.74
C GLU A 458 22.22 9.10 42.20
N SER A 459 21.93 7.96 42.82
CA SER A 459 20.61 7.58 43.30
C SER A 459 20.68 7.24 44.78
N GLN A 460 19.68 7.64 45.55
CA GLN A 460 19.50 7.12 46.90
C GLN A 460 19.24 5.61 46.84
N CYS A 461 19.72 4.88 47.84
CA CYS A 461 19.51 3.45 47.92
C CYS A 461 19.38 2.97 49.36
N GLY A 462 18.91 1.72 49.50
CA GLY A 462 18.99 0.97 50.75
C GLY A 462 18.94 -0.53 50.45
N PHE A 463 19.72 -1.33 51.18
CA PHE A 463 19.68 -2.79 51.05
C PHE A 463 19.57 -3.43 52.43
N ASP A 464 18.53 -4.23 52.64
CA ASP A 464 18.23 -4.87 53.92
C ASP A 464 18.71 -6.33 54.02
N GLY A 465 19.51 -6.77 53.05
CA GLY A 465 19.93 -8.17 52.90
C GLY A 465 19.07 -8.98 51.93
N SER A 466 17.89 -8.48 51.55
CA SER A 466 16.94 -9.18 50.66
C SER A 466 16.38 -8.29 49.55
N VAL A 467 16.11 -7.02 49.83
CA VAL A 467 15.55 -6.05 48.89
C VAL A 467 16.50 -4.87 48.76
N LEU A 468 16.98 -4.64 47.54
CA LEU A 468 17.72 -3.45 47.17
C LEU A 468 16.72 -2.41 46.64
N THR A 469 16.59 -1.29 47.33
CA THR A 469 15.85 -0.13 46.84
C THR A 469 16.82 0.85 46.19
N VAL A 470 16.55 1.30 44.96
CA VAL A 470 17.30 2.36 44.28
C VAL A 470 16.31 3.39 43.76
N ASN A 471 16.43 4.63 44.23
CA ASN A 471 15.53 5.75 43.90
C ASN A 471 14.04 5.41 44.06
N GLY A 472 13.69 4.73 45.17
CA GLY A 472 12.33 4.29 45.47
C GLY A 472 11.86 3.04 44.72
N LYS A 473 12.62 2.52 43.74
CA LYS A 473 12.31 1.25 43.07
C LYS A 473 12.92 0.07 43.82
N ALA A 474 12.10 -0.91 44.17
CA ALA A 474 12.52 -2.12 44.87
C ALA A 474 12.96 -3.22 43.88
N PHE A 475 14.09 -3.85 44.19
CA PHE A 475 14.63 -5.00 43.47
C PHE A 475 14.89 -6.13 44.47
N VAL A 476 14.31 -7.30 44.24
CA VAL A 476 14.38 -8.45 45.14
C VAL A 476 15.55 -9.34 44.74
N LEU A 477 16.45 -9.65 45.68
CA LEU A 477 17.58 -10.56 45.48
C LEU A 477 17.06 -11.98 45.14
N ARG A 478 17.64 -12.61 44.13
CA ARG A 478 17.29 -13.95 43.63
C ARG A 478 18.36 -14.99 43.94
#